data_AF-A0A1Z9YWH4-F1
#
_entry.id   AF-A0A1Z9YWH4-F1
#
_cell.length_a   1.000
_cell.length_b   1.000
_cell.length_c   1.000
_cell.angle_alpha   90.00
_cell.angle_beta   90.00
_cell.angle_gamma   90.00
#
_symmetry.space_group_name_H-M   'P 1'
#
loop_
_entity.id
_entity.type
_entity.pdbx_description
1 polymer ?
#
loop_
_entity_poly.entity_id
_entity_poly.type
_entity_poly.pdbx_seq_one_letter_code
_entity_poly.pdbx_strand_id
1 'polypeptide(L)'
;MNAQKGFTLIELMIVVAIIGILAAIALPAYQTYVQKSANNACLGEAKSAVNAAIAEQASEGELVNTYAPAACDSDGAGTKTSVGVLEKGKVFDADTTATLTFNPLQRGSSSDVKDTECNAKTGTCELK
;
A
#
# COMPACT_ATOMS: atom_id res chain seq x y z
N MET A 1 -13.75 56.08 20.78
CA MET A 1 -13.42 55.69 19.40
C MET A 1 -12.51 54.48 19.48
N ASN A 2 -12.98 53.29 19.14
CA ASN A 2 -12.14 52.08 19.15
C ASN A 2 -11.20 52.16 17.94
N ALA A 3 -9.90 52.28 18.19
CA ALA A 3 -8.89 52.25 17.14
C ALA A 3 -8.90 50.86 16.51
N GLN A 4 -9.44 50.77 15.30
CA GLN A 4 -9.45 49.53 14.52
C GLN A 4 -8.00 49.24 14.08
N LYS A 5 -7.30 48.39 14.83
CA LYS A 5 -5.98 47.88 14.45
C LYS A 5 -6.15 46.92 13.27
N GLY A 6 -6.01 47.45 12.06
CA GLY A 6 -5.98 46.62 10.85
C GLY A 6 -4.70 45.77 10.78
N PHE A 7 -4.80 44.61 10.16
CA PHE A 7 -3.66 43.75 9.82
C PHE A 7 -2.85 44.39 8.69
N THR A 8 -1.52 44.46 8.82
CA THR A 8 -0.68 45.09 7.81
C THR A 8 -0.37 44.11 6.67
N LEU A 9 -0.21 44.62 5.44
CA LEU A 9 0.20 43.80 4.30
C LEU A 9 1.58 43.15 4.51
N ILE A 10 2.47 43.81 5.26
CA ILE A 10 3.80 43.28 5.56
C ILE A 10 3.74 42.10 6.53
N GLU A 11 2.85 42.12 7.53
CA GLU A 11 2.60 40.97 8.40
C GLU A 11 2.09 39.78 7.59
N LEU A 12 1.17 40.02 6.66
CA LEU A 12 0.63 38.97 5.79
C LEU A 12 1.73 38.36 4.89
N MET A 13 2.59 39.19 4.31
CA MET A 13 3.69 38.72 3.46
C MET A 13 4.68 37.84 4.22
N ILE A 14 5.04 38.19 5.46
CA ILE A 14 5.95 37.39 6.28
C ILE A 14 5.31 36.04 6.63
N VAL A 15 4.02 36.03 6.99
CA VAL A 15 3.30 34.79 7.30
C VAL A 15 3.28 33.85 6.10
N VAL A 16 2.99 34.35 4.90
CA VAL A 16 2.97 33.54 3.67
C VAL A 16 4.37 33.01 3.35
N ALA A 17 5.43 33.80 3.55
CA ALA A 17 6.80 33.35 3.35
C ALA A 17 7.16 32.18 4.30
N ILE A 18 6.79 32.27 5.57
CA ILE A 18 7.04 31.20 6.55
C ILE A 18 6.25 29.93 6.20
N ILE A 19 4.96 30.06 5.86
CA ILE A 19 4.12 28.92 5.46
C ILE A 19 4.69 28.26 4.19
N GLY A 20 5.20 29.04 3.23
CA GLY A 20 5.84 28.52 2.02
C GLY A 20 7.04 27.62 2.33
N ILE A 21 7.92 28.05 3.24
CA ILE A 21 9.10 27.26 3.65
C ILE A 21 8.65 25.97 4.36
N LEU A 22 7.69 26.06 5.29
CA LEU A 22 7.18 24.90 6.01
C LEU A 22 6.50 23.90 5.07
N ALA A 23 5.68 24.36 4.13
CA ALA A 23 4.98 23.51 3.18
C ALA A 23 5.94 22.74 2.26
N ALA A 24 7.04 23.38 1.83
CA ALA A 24 8.04 22.74 0.98
C ALA A 24 8.69 21.50 1.63
N ILE A 25 8.77 21.46 2.96
CA ILE A 25 9.33 20.33 3.71
C ILE A 25 8.23 19.37 4.17
N ALA A 26 7.12 19.93 4.67
CA ALA A 26 6.04 19.15 5.29
C ALA A 26 5.26 18.31 4.28
N LEU A 27 5.00 18.83 3.07
CA LEU A 27 4.25 18.12 2.04
C LEU A 27 4.94 16.82 1.58
N PRO A 28 6.21 16.83 1.13
CA PRO A 28 6.86 15.58 0.71
C PRO A 28 6.99 14.60 1.88
N ALA A 29 7.31 15.07 3.08
CA ALA A 29 7.41 14.21 4.27
C ALA A 29 6.07 13.53 4.61
N TYR A 30 4.96 14.28 4.54
CA TYR A 30 3.63 13.72 4.77
C TYR A 30 3.24 12.69 3.70
N GLN A 31 3.53 12.99 2.43
CA GLN A 31 3.28 12.06 1.32
C GLN A 31 4.05 10.74 1.50
N THR A 32 5.34 10.79 1.85
CA THR A 32 6.13 9.59 2.14
C THR A 32 5.57 8.81 3.35
N TYR A 33 5.16 9.50 4.42
CA TYR A 33 4.60 8.85 5.60
C TYR A 33 3.31 8.07 5.28
N VAL A 34 2.38 8.72 4.58
CA VAL A 34 1.09 8.11 4.21
C VAL A 34 1.32 6.95 3.23
N GLN A 35 2.25 7.09 2.28
CA GLN A 35 2.57 5.99 1.36
C GLN A 35 3.20 4.80 2.09
N LYS A 36 4.14 5.04 3.02
CA LYS A 36 4.72 3.98 3.85
C LYS A 36 3.66 3.26 4.68
N SER A 37 2.65 3.99 5.18
CA SER A 37 1.51 3.38 5.88
C SER A 37 0.72 2.46 4.95
N ALA A 38 0.43 2.89 3.72
CA ALA A 38 -0.26 2.09 2.72
C ALA A 38 0.52 0.82 2.34
N ASN A 39 1.84 0.94 2.13
CA ASN A 39 2.71 -0.20 1.82
C ASN A 39 2.66 -1.26 2.93
N ASN A 40 2.74 -0.85 4.20
CA ASN A 40 2.68 -1.78 5.34
C ASN A 40 1.29 -2.41 5.52
N ALA A 41 0.23 -1.66 5.25
CA ALA A 41 -1.13 -2.18 5.29
C ALA A 41 -1.32 -3.28 4.23
N CYS A 42 -0.86 -3.03 2.99
CA CYS A 42 -0.88 -4.06 1.95
C CYS A 42 0.02 -5.24 2.28
N LEU A 43 1.22 -5.04 2.85
CA LEU A 43 2.10 -6.12 3.31
C LEU A 43 1.40 -7.07 4.30
N GLY A 44 0.72 -6.49 5.29
CA GLY A 44 -0.01 -7.27 6.30
C GLY A 44 -1.17 -8.04 5.69
N GLU A 45 -1.93 -7.40 4.80
CA GLU A 45 -3.05 -8.01 4.09
C GLU A 45 -2.58 -9.14 3.17
N ALA A 46 -1.59 -8.89 2.31
CA ALA A 46 -1.00 -9.86 1.39
C ALA A 46 -0.47 -11.08 2.15
N LYS A 47 0.26 -10.87 3.25
CA LYS A 47 0.73 -11.96 4.10
C LYS A 47 -0.42 -12.79 4.67
N SER A 48 -1.49 -12.16 5.12
CA SER A 48 -2.68 -12.88 5.59
C SER A 48 -3.34 -13.66 4.47
N ALA A 49 -3.51 -13.06 3.29
CA ALA A 49 -4.16 -13.66 2.14
C ALA A 49 -3.39 -14.88 1.62
N VAL A 50 -2.07 -14.79 1.49
CA VAL A 50 -1.22 -15.90 1.02
C VAL A 50 -1.20 -17.05 2.03
N ASN A 51 -1.09 -16.77 3.33
CA ASN A 51 -1.11 -17.84 4.34
C ASN A 51 -2.48 -18.53 4.42
N ALA A 52 -3.58 -17.78 4.27
CA ALA A 52 -4.91 -18.36 4.17
C ALA A 52 -5.04 -19.24 2.92
N ALA A 53 -4.57 -18.74 1.76
CA ALA A 53 -4.55 -19.50 0.51
C ALA A 53 -3.78 -20.83 0.65
N ILE A 54 -2.59 -20.81 1.25
CA ILE A 54 -1.79 -22.03 1.52
C ILE A 54 -2.55 -23.02 2.40
N ALA A 55 -3.21 -22.54 3.45
CA ALA A 55 -3.99 -23.41 4.34
C ALA A 55 -5.21 -24.01 3.63
N GLU A 56 -5.91 -23.22 2.80
CA GLU A 56 -7.06 -23.68 2.01
C GLU A 56 -6.66 -24.75 1.02
N GLN A 57 -5.63 -24.49 0.21
CA GLN A 57 -5.17 -25.45 -0.78
C GLN A 57 -4.62 -26.73 -0.13
N ALA A 58 -3.95 -26.63 1.02
CA ALA A 58 -3.48 -27.81 1.76
C ALA A 58 -4.63 -28.68 2.29
N SER A 59 -5.80 -28.10 2.56
CA SER A 59 -6.95 -28.79 3.14
C SER A 59 -7.93 -29.30 2.07
N GLU A 60 -8.21 -28.48 1.07
CA GLU A 60 -9.28 -28.69 0.07
C GLU A 60 -8.72 -29.02 -1.32
N GLY A 61 -7.40 -28.88 -1.52
CA GLY A 61 -6.74 -29.06 -2.83
C GLY A 61 -6.88 -27.87 -3.77
N GLU A 62 -7.74 -26.90 -3.45
CA GLU A 62 -7.98 -25.66 -4.17
C GLU A 62 -8.30 -24.50 -3.21
N LEU A 63 -8.24 -23.28 -3.72
CA LEU A 63 -8.74 -22.10 -3.00
C LEU A 63 -10.25 -22.15 -2.90
N VAL A 64 -10.78 -21.98 -1.69
CA VAL A 64 -12.24 -21.98 -1.46
C VAL A 64 -12.79 -20.56 -1.34
N ASN A 65 -11.93 -19.59 -1.04
CA ASN A 65 -12.26 -18.17 -0.99
C ASN A 65 -11.55 -17.39 -2.09
N THR A 66 -12.21 -16.32 -2.56
CA THR A 66 -11.58 -15.31 -3.40
C THR A 66 -11.03 -14.20 -2.52
N TYR A 67 -9.76 -13.87 -2.69
CA TYR A 67 -9.13 -12.70 -2.08
C TYR A 67 -9.81 -11.43 -2.58
N ALA A 68 -10.29 -10.62 -1.64
CA ALA A 68 -10.81 -9.29 -1.89
C ALA A 68 -9.87 -8.28 -1.23
N PRO A 69 -9.10 -7.50 -2.01
CA PRO A 69 -8.16 -6.53 -1.46
C PRO A 69 -8.89 -5.35 -0.82
N ALA A 70 -8.37 -4.84 0.30
CA ALA A 70 -8.85 -3.61 0.93
C ALA A 70 -7.71 -2.60 1.16
N ALA A 71 -6.52 -3.09 1.51
CA ALA A 71 -5.31 -2.29 1.67
C ALA A 71 -4.41 -2.31 0.43
N CYS A 72 -4.45 -3.40 -0.34
CA CYS A 72 -3.79 -3.49 -1.64
C CYS A 72 -4.68 -2.92 -2.75
N ASP A 73 -4.08 -2.60 -3.89
CA ASP A 73 -4.79 -2.17 -5.09
C ASP A 73 -5.53 -3.36 -5.72
N SER A 74 -6.73 -3.10 -6.23
CA SER A 74 -7.59 -4.09 -6.88
C SER A 74 -7.06 -4.51 -8.26
N ASP A 75 -6.32 -3.62 -8.92
CA ASP A 75 -5.68 -3.90 -10.22
C ASP A 75 -4.35 -4.68 -10.08
N GLY A 76 -3.83 -4.79 -8.85
CA GLY A 76 -2.58 -5.45 -8.49
C GLY A 76 -2.72 -6.56 -7.43
N ALA A 77 -3.94 -6.93 -7.06
CA ALA A 77 -4.22 -8.02 -6.13
C ALA A 77 -3.92 -9.38 -6.81
N GLY A 78 -2.64 -9.76 -6.84
CA GLY A 78 -2.18 -11.01 -7.48
C GLY A 78 -1.91 -10.88 -8.98
N THR A 79 -1.75 -9.66 -9.50
CA THR A 79 -1.50 -9.46 -10.93
C THR A 79 0.00 -9.57 -11.23
N LYS A 80 0.40 -10.78 -11.68
CA LYS A 80 1.71 -11.19 -12.26
C LYS A 80 2.75 -11.56 -11.17
N THR A 81 3.18 -12.81 -11.06
CA THR A 81 3.74 -13.68 -12.11
C THR A 81 3.29 -15.14 -11.94
N SER A 82 2.77 -15.72 -13.04
CA SER A 82 2.59 -17.16 -13.31
C SER A 82 1.60 -17.99 -12.48
N VAL A 83 0.92 -17.42 -11.49
CA VAL A 83 -0.07 -18.16 -10.71
C VAL A 83 -1.35 -17.33 -10.65
N GLY A 84 -2.47 -17.96 -11.02
CA GLY A 84 -3.78 -17.31 -11.07
C GLY A 84 -4.07 -16.55 -9.78
N VAL A 85 -4.76 -15.43 -9.94
CA VAL A 85 -5.36 -14.62 -8.87
C VAL A 85 -5.85 -15.54 -7.75
N LEU A 86 -5.69 -15.13 -6.49
CA LEU A 86 -6.24 -15.83 -5.34
C LEU A 86 -7.77 -15.88 -5.44
N GLU A 87 -8.27 -16.78 -6.27
CA GLU A 87 -9.64 -16.92 -6.72
C GLU A 87 -10.13 -18.30 -6.33
N LYS A 88 -11.40 -18.36 -5.93
CA LYS A 88 -12.08 -19.61 -5.67
C LYS A 88 -11.96 -20.58 -6.84
N GLY A 89 -11.69 -21.85 -6.53
CA GLY A 89 -11.54 -22.95 -7.48
C GLY A 89 -10.21 -22.94 -8.24
N LYS A 90 -9.27 -22.07 -7.85
CA LYS A 90 -7.92 -22.08 -8.41
C LYS A 90 -6.96 -22.83 -7.48
N VAL A 91 -6.00 -23.49 -8.10
CA VAL A 91 -4.84 -24.06 -7.44
C VAL A 91 -3.71 -23.10 -7.75
N PHE A 92 -3.13 -22.49 -6.74
CA PHE A 92 -1.96 -21.66 -6.91
C PHE A 92 -0.71 -22.58 -6.88
N ASP A 93 0.22 -22.48 -7.83
CA ASP A 93 1.36 -23.41 -7.96
C ASP A 93 2.36 -23.20 -6.81
N ALA A 94 2.19 -23.98 -5.73
CA ALA A 94 3.07 -23.99 -4.57
C ALA A 94 4.39 -24.77 -4.81
N ASP A 95 4.55 -25.39 -5.99
CA ASP A 95 5.68 -26.27 -6.29
C ASP A 95 6.87 -25.50 -6.90
N THR A 96 6.60 -24.34 -7.51
CA THR A 96 7.62 -23.39 -7.97
C THR A 96 7.81 -22.26 -6.97
N THR A 97 8.98 -21.59 -7.00
CA THR A 97 9.27 -20.36 -6.24
C THR A 97 8.47 -19.17 -6.79
N ALA A 98 7.18 -19.36 -7.05
CA ALA A 98 6.30 -18.35 -7.60
C ALA A 98 6.16 -17.21 -6.57
N THR A 99 6.44 -16.00 -7.05
CA THR A 99 6.29 -14.78 -6.29
C THR A 99 4.95 -14.16 -6.64
N LEU A 100 4.10 -14.00 -5.63
CA LEU A 100 2.87 -13.23 -5.71
C LEU A 100 3.19 -11.78 -5.41
N THR A 101 2.91 -10.90 -6.36
CA THR A 101 3.10 -9.45 -6.18
C THR A 101 1.76 -8.80 -5.86
N PHE A 102 1.78 -7.95 -4.84
CA PHE A 102 0.65 -7.15 -4.39
C PHE A 102 1.06 -5.68 -4.39
N ASN A 103 0.41 -4.89 -5.23
CA ASN A 103 0.65 -3.45 -5.28
C ASN A 103 -0.17 -2.76 -4.17
N PRO A 104 0.41 -1.86 -3.37
CA PRO A 104 -0.36 -1.06 -2.43
C PRO A 104 -1.10 0.07 -3.14
N LEU A 105 -2.16 0.58 -2.53
CA LEU A 105 -2.80 1.80 -2.99
C LEU A 105 -1.82 2.98 -2.96
N GLN A 106 -1.76 3.77 -4.03
CA GLN A 106 -1.02 5.03 -4.03
C GLN A 106 -1.78 6.07 -3.20
N ARG A 107 -1.31 6.34 -1.98
CA ARG A 107 -1.88 7.32 -1.04
C ARG A 107 -0.98 8.52 -0.80
N GLY A 108 0.27 8.46 -1.26
CA GLY A 108 1.25 9.53 -1.20
C GLY A 108 2.03 9.67 -2.51
N SER A 109 3.33 9.90 -2.40
CA SER A 109 4.21 10.03 -3.57
C SER A 109 4.34 8.69 -4.30
N SER A 110 4.25 8.71 -5.63
CA SER A 110 4.43 7.52 -6.47
C SER A 110 5.83 6.90 -6.33
N SER A 111 6.85 7.71 -5.99
CA SER A 111 8.23 7.24 -5.82
C SER A 111 8.43 6.39 -4.57
N ASP A 112 7.52 6.47 -3.60
CA ASP A 112 7.57 5.72 -2.33
C ASP A 112 6.68 4.47 -2.36
N VAL A 113 6.01 4.19 -3.48
CA VAL A 113 5.20 2.98 -3.66
C VAL A 113 6.14 1.77 -3.65
N LYS A 114 5.83 0.80 -2.80
CA LYS A 114 6.61 -0.42 -2.61
C LYS A 114 5.71 -1.62 -2.69
N ASP A 115 5.95 -2.47 -3.68
CA ASP A 115 5.15 -3.67 -3.87
C ASP A 115 5.47 -4.67 -2.77
N THR A 116 4.47 -5.45 -2.38
CA THR A 116 4.67 -6.60 -1.52
C THR A 116 4.87 -7.83 -2.39
N GLU A 117 6.00 -8.50 -2.23
CA GLU A 117 6.27 -9.78 -2.84
C GLU A 117 6.15 -10.88 -1.79
N CYS A 118 5.31 -11.87 -2.08
CA CYS A 118 5.09 -13.04 -1.23
C CYS A 118 5.52 -14.32 -1.95
N ASN A 119 6.28 -15.17 -1.26
CA ASN A 119 6.58 -16.50 -1.76
C ASN A 119 5.39 -17.44 -1.53
N ALA A 120 4.87 -18.02 -2.61
CA ALA A 120 3.69 -18.88 -2.58
C ALA A 120 3.91 -20.18 -1.79
N LYS A 121 5.16 -20.66 -1.66
CA LYS A 121 5.49 -21.90 -0.95
C LYS A 121 5.67 -21.70 0.55
N THR A 122 6.32 -20.60 0.95
CA THR A 122 6.67 -20.34 2.36
C THR A 122 5.73 -19.37 3.06
N GLY A 123 4.88 -18.65 2.33
CA GLY A 123 4.00 -17.61 2.88
C GLY A 123 4.76 -16.39 3.43
N THR A 124 6.06 -16.28 3.15
CA THR A 124 6.89 -15.15 3.56
C THR A 124 6.71 -14.00 2.58
N CYS A 125 6.48 -12.81 3.12
CA CYS A 125 6.27 -11.59 2.32
C CYS A 125 7.24 -10.49 2.73
N GLU A 126 7.67 -9.69 1.76
CA GLU A 126 8.58 -8.57 1.94
C GLU A 126 8.21 -7.40 1.01
N LEU A 127 8.64 -6.18 1.39
CA LEU A 127 8.48 -4.99 0.55
C LEU A 127 9.65 -4.88 -0.44
N LYS A 128 9.37 -4.48 -1.68
CA LYS A 128 10.35 -4.22 -2.75
C LYS A 128 10.33 -2.77 -3.21
#